data_AF-A0A817RS11-F1
#
_entry.id   AF-A0A817RS11-F1
#
_cell.length_a   1.000
_cell.length_b   1.000
_cell.length_c   1.000
_cell.angle_alpha   90.00
_cell.angle_beta   90.00
_cell.angle_gamma   90.00
#
_symmetry.space_group_name_H-M   'P 1'
#
loop_
_entity.id
_entity.type
_entity.pdbx_description
1 polymer ?
#
loop_
_entity_poly.entity_id
_entity_poly.type
_entity_poly.pdbx_seq_one_letter_code
_entity_poly.pdbx_strand_id
1 'polypeptide(L)'
;MEIKNYVQHGKFLDLAYNDRTFDIRIDPSHLKEDQAHFTELQAFDTNQINAGPLARFPVTIIKPISVNSQTHSLEFNNQTFKAGQIRRHFLQVPSGSNIAAFKITNHSSDISAQINLHFIQLEPGRSFRLTEFEKLIRLSPHSTFQCYFNVQDKRTLELCLARWWSSLSIIDTSYSIEFHSILITPSFSIHLRSSQSYERFILENRLNNTYEDDISIE
;
A
#
# COMPACT_ATOMS: atom_id res chain seq x y z
N MET A 1 26.89 2.56 -13.13
CA MET A 1 25.72 2.41 -12.25
C MET A 1 25.74 0.96 -11.77
N GLU A 2 25.97 0.73 -10.48
CA GLU A 2 26.09 -0.63 -9.93
C GLU A 2 24.73 -1.33 -10.05
N ILE A 3 24.68 -2.45 -10.79
CA ILE A 3 23.50 -3.31 -10.79
C ILE A 3 23.39 -3.87 -9.39
N LYS A 4 22.32 -3.52 -8.68
CA LYS A 4 22.09 -3.99 -7.32
C LYS A 4 21.99 -5.52 -7.36
N ASN A 5 22.61 -6.19 -6.38
CA ASN A 5 22.81 -7.65 -6.33
C ASN A 5 21.53 -8.53 -6.41
N TYR A 6 20.34 -7.94 -6.48
CA TYR A 6 19.05 -8.64 -6.57
C TYR A 6 18.46 -8.73 -7.99
N VAL A 7 19.12 -8.17 -9.02
CA VAL A 7 18.71 -8.34 -10.42
C VAL A 7 19.82 -8.99 -11.23
N GLN A 8 19.50 -10.08 -11.92
CA GLN A 8 20.41 -10.84 -12.76
C GLN A 8 19.89 -10.87 -14.19
N HIS A 9 20.78 -10.67 -15.16
CA HIS A 9 20.43 -10.66 -16.59
C HIS A 9 21.65 -11.00 -17.46
N GLY A 10 21.41 -11.31 -18.73
CA GLY A 10 22.46 -11.48 -19.74
C GLY A 10 23.18 -10.16 -20.05
N LYS A 11 24.49 -10.21 -20.34
CA LYS A 11 25.31 -9.02 -20.62
C LYS A 11 25.30 -8.58 -22.08
N PHE A 12 24.94 -9.48 -22.99
CA PHE A 12 24.93 -9.24 -24.43
C PHE A 12 23.62 -9.76 -25.02
N LEU A 13 23.11 -9.04 -26.02
CA LEU A 13 21.92 -9.40 -26.78
C LEU A 13 22.16 -9.00 -28.23
N ASP A 14 22.06 -9.95 -29.16
CA ASP A 14 22.20 -9.70 -30.60
C ASP A 14 20.81 -9.66 -31.26
N LEU A 15 20.48 -8.48 -31.80
CA LEU A 15 19.18 -8.15 -32.42
C LEU A 15 19.23 -8.11 -33.95
N ALA A 16 20.31 -8.58 -34.60
CA ALA A 16 20.57 -8.31 -36.02
C ALA A 16 19.49 -8.76 -37.01
N TYR A 17 18.72 -9.81 -36.73
CA TYR A 17 17.83 -10.42 -37.73
C TYR A 17 16.39 -10.68 -37.29
N ASN A 18 16.09 -10.67 -35.99
CA ASN A 18 14.78 -11.03 -35.44
C ASN A 18 14.57 -10.40 -34.06
N ASP A 19 13.32 -10.41 -33.60
CA ASP A 19 13.01 -10.23 -32.19
C ASP A 19 13.68 -11.31 -31.33
N ARG A 20 14.05 -10.90 -30.11
CA ARG A 20 14.72 -11.76 -29.13
C ARG A 20 14.10 -11.56 -27.77
N THR A 21 13.87 -12.68 -27.10
CA THR A 21 13.57 -12.71 -25.67
C THR A 21 14.86 -12.81 -24.88
N PHE A 22 14.90 -12.16 -23.71
CA PHE A 22 15.97 -12.35 -22.74
C PHE A 22 15.37 -12.42 -21.35
N ASP A 23 16.01 -13.19 -20.48
CA ASP A 23 15.51 -13.41 -19.13
C ASP A 23 16.11 -12.42 -18.14
N ILE A 24 15.26 -11.97 -17.23
CA ILE A 24 15.63 -11.17 -16.06
C ILE A 24 15.19 -11.95 -14.83
N ARG A 25 16.12 -12.23 -13.92
CA ARG A 25 15.84 -12.89 -12.64
C ARG A 25 15.94 -11.88 -11.51
N ILE A 26 14.94 -11.89 -10.63
CA ILE A 26 14.82 -11.00 -9.48
C ILE A 26 14.85 -11.82 -8.20
N ASP A 27 15.71 -11.46 -7.25
CA ASP A 27 15.78 -12.07 -5.91
C ASP A 27 15.42 -11.04 -4.82
N PRO A 28 14.16 -10.99 -4.35
CA PRO A 28 13.73 -10.01 -3.36
C PRO A 28 14.08 -10.39 -1.91
N SER A 29 14.74 -11.53 -1.66
CA SER A 29 14.86 -12.13 -0.32
C SER A 29 15.51 -11.18 0.69
N HIS A 30 16.58 -10.49 0.29
CA HIS A 30 17.37 -9.60 1.15
C HIS A 30 16.96 -8.12 1.05
N LEU A 31 15.89 -7.81 0.34
CA LEU A 31 15.37 -6.45 0.29
C LEU A 31 14.77 -6.06 1.64
N LYS A 32 14.96 -4.79 2.00
CA LYS A 32 14.33 -4.19 3.18
C LYS A 32 12.83 -4.05 2.94
N GLU A 33 12.04 -4.38 3.96
CA GLU A 33 10.60 -4.13 3.95
C GLU A 33 10.31 -2.63 4.01
N ASP A 34 9.04 -2.28 3.76
CA ASP A 34 8.52 -0.91 3.78
C ASP A 34 9.15 0.05 2.76
N GLN A 35 9.73 -0.49 1.70
CA GLN A 35 10.49 0.29 0.73
C GLN A 35 10.20 -0.12 -0.71
N ALA A 36 10.16 0.89 -1.58
CA ALA A 36 10.19 0.70 -3.01
C ALA A 36 11.64 0.66 -3.48
N HIS A 37 12.07 -0.52 -3.95
CA HIS A 37 13.40 -0.75 -4.49
C HIS A 37 13.37 -0.57 -6.00
N PHE A 38 13.89 0.56 -6.46
CA PHE A 38 14.04 0.84 -7.89
C PHE A 38 15.44 0.49 -8.39
N THR A 39 15.49 -0.11 -9.57
CA THR A 39 16.67 -0.25 -10.42
C THR A 39 16.22 -0.29 -11.89
N GLU A 40 17.16 -0.24 -12.80
CA GLU A 40 16.87 -0.33 -14.23
C GLU A 40 17.99 -1.10 -14.93
N LEU A 41 17.61 -1.90 -15.92
CA LEU A 41 18.57 -2.45 -16.89
C LEU A 41 18.69 -1.45 -18.02
N GLN A 42 19.93 -1.18 -18.43
CA GLN A 42 20.25 -0.25 -19.50
C GLN A 42 20.88 -1.03 -20.65
N ALA A 43 20.31 -0.92 -21.85
CA ALA A 43 20.86 -1.51 -23.07
C ALA A 43 21.62 -0.44 -23.85
N PHE A 44 22.85 -0.74 -24.27
CA PHE A 44 23.74 0.18 -24.98
C PHE A 44 24.12 -0.39 -26.35
N ASP A 45 24.44 0.49 -27.29
CA ASP A 45 25.19 0.09 -28.49
C ASP A 45 26.60 -0.33 -28.08
N THR A 46 27.02 -1.53 -28.46
CA THR A 46 28.36 -2.06 -28.16
C THR A 46 29.46 -1.21 -28.79
N ASN A 47 29.18 -0.51 -29.90
CA ASN A 47 30.13 0.34 -30.60
C ASN A 47 30.11 1.79 -30.10
N GLN A 48 29.05 2.22 -29.40
CA GLN A 48 28.83 3.61 -29.01
C GLN A 48 28.28 3.76 -27.58
N ILE A 49 28.95 3.15 -26.60
CA ILE A 49 28.53 3.19 -25.17
C ILE A 49 28.35 4.62 -24.64
N ASN A 50 29.17 5.56 -25.11
CA ASN A 50 29.16 6.97 -24.66
C ASN A 50 27.92 7.75 -25.12
N ALA A 51 27.13 7.23 -26.07
CA ALA A 51 25.89 7.87 -26.51
C ALA A 51 24.75 7.74 -25.48
N GLY A 52 24.94 6.90 -24.45
CA GLY A 52 23.92 6.59 -23.46
C GLY A 52 23.09 5.36 -23.83
N PRO A 53 22.12 4.97 -22.99
CA PRO A 53 21.33 3.77 -23.22
C PRO A 53 20.32 3.96 -24.36
N LEU A 54 20.29 2.99 -25.27
CA LEU A 54 19.27 2.88 -26.32
C LEU A 54 17.91 2.50 -25.76
N ALA A 55 17.89 1.68 -24.70
CA ALA A 55 16.67 1.27 -24.02
C ALA A 55 16.91 1.12 -22.51
N ARG A 56 15.84 1.33 -21.74
CA ARG A 56 15.82 1.20 -20.29
C ARG A 56 14.65 0.32 -19.87
N PHE A 57 14.93 -0.67 -19.03
CA PHE A 57 13.93 -1.58 -18.49
C PHE A 57 13.81 -1.33 -16.98
N PRO A 58 12.81 -0.53 -16.53
CA PRO A 58 12.64 -0.21 -15.12
C PRO A 58 12.16 -1.44 -14.34
N VAL A 59 12.77 -1.68 -13.18
CA VAL A 59 12.41 -2.72 -12.24
C VAL A 59 12.13 -2.08 -10.89
N THR A 60 10.87 -2.12 -10.47
CA THR A 60 10.43 -1.65 -9.14
C THR A 60 9.93 -2.84 -8.33
N ILE A 61 10.52 -3.05 -7.16
CA ILE A 61 10.12 -4.11 -6.23
C ILE A 61 9.64 -3.44 -4.96
N ILE A 62 8.41 -3.74 -4.54
CA ILE A 62 7.85 -3.30 -3.27
C ILE A 62 7.81 -4.51 -2.36
N LYS A 63 8.53 -4.45 -1.23
CA LYS A 63 8.46 -5.48 -0.19
C LYS A 63 7.65 -4.92 0.98
N PRO A 64 6.39 -5.33 1.17
CA PRO A 64 5.56 -4.79 2.23
C PRO A 64 5.98 -5.30 3.62
N ILE A 65 5.68 -4.53 4.67
CA ILE A 65 5.75 -5.00 6.06
C ILE A 65 4.56 -5.92 6.33
N SER A 66 4.81 -7.03 7.02
CA SER A 66 3.75 -7.88 7.58
C SER A 66 3.17 -7.26 8.86
N VAL A 67 1.84 -7.16 8.92
CA VAL A 67 1.13 -6.68 10.10
C VAL A 67 1.19 -7.74 11.21
N ASN A 68 1.21 -7.33 12.48
CA ASN A 68 1.15 -8.24 13.62
C ASN A 68 -0.13 -9.10 13.55
N SER A 69 0.00 -10.42 13.58
CA SER A 69 -1.11 -11.35 13.41
C SER A 69 -2.08 -11.40 14.59
N GLN A 70 -1.68 -10.94 15.76
CA GLN A 70 -2.54 -10.92 16.95
C GLN A 70 -3.35 -9.62 17.03
N THR A 71 -2.70 -8.48 16.79
CA THR A 71 -3.33 -7.16 16.92
C THR A 71 -3.96 -6.66 15.62
N HIS A 72 -3.56 -7.23 14.48
CA HIS A 72 -3.93 -6.73 13.14
C HIS A 72 -3.67 -5.23 12.99
N SER A 73 -2.60 -4.74 13.63
CA SER A 73 -2.30 -3.30 13.67
C SER A 73 -0.82 -3.00 13.51
N LEU A 74 -0.53 -1.76 13.08
CA LEU A 74 0.80 -1.18 13.04
C LEU A 74 0.76 0.25 13.60
N GLU A 75 1.81 0.61 14.32
CA GLU A 75 1.99 1.95 14.89
C GLU A 75 3.28 2.59 14.40
N PHE A 76 3.19 3.87 14.06
CA PHE A 76 4.29 4.71 13.63
C PHE A 76 4.38 5.90 14.59
N ASN A 77 5.24 5.75 15.60
CA ASN A 77 5.43 6.74 16.64
C ASN A 77 6.56 7.71 16.29
N ASN A 78 6.51 8.94 16.83
CA ASN A 78 7.56 9.96 16.68
C ASN A 78 7.90 10.29 15.21
N GLN A 79 6.87 10.46 14.38
CA GLN A 79 6.99 10.75 12.96
C GLN A 79 6.95 12.26 12.73
N THR A 80 8.11 12.82 12.39
CA THR A 80 8.23 14.25 12.07
C THR A 80 7.91 14.51 10.59
N PHE A 81 7.15 15.57 10.30
CA PHE A 81 6.87 16.05 8.95
C PHE A 81 7.35 17.50 8.75
N LYS A 82 8.21 17.68 7.75
CA LYS A 82 8.62 18.99 7.19
C LYS A 82 7.74 19.39 6.01
N ALA A 83 7.83 20.64 5.58
CA ALA A 83 7.18 21.14 4.36
C ALA A 83 7.42 20.20 3.17
N GLY A 84 6.34 19.72 2.54
CA GLY A 84 6.42 18.82 1.37
C GLY A 84 6.97 17.42 1.67
N GLN A 85 7.22 17.07 2.94
CA GLN A 85 7.70 15.74 3.29
C GLN A 85 6.62 14.70 3.03
N ILE A 86 7.02 13.65 2.31
CA ILE A 86 6.19 12.50 2.00
C ILE A 86 6.72 11.32 2.81
N ARG A 87 5.83 10.66 3.56
CA ARG A 87 6.08 9.35 4.17
C ARG A 87 5.19 8.34 3.48
N ARG A 88 5.80 7.26 2.99
CA ARG A 88 5.13 6.16 2.29
C ARG A 88 5.45 4.88 3.02
N HIS A 89 4.40 4.13 3.35
CA HIS A 89 4.52 2.79 3.89
C HIS A 89 3.87 1.79 2.95
N PHE A 90 4.41 0.58 2.89
CA PHE A 90 3.86 -0.52 2.11
C PHE A 90 3.50 -1.65 3.05
N LEU A 91 2.20 -1.92 3.18
CA LEU A 91 1.66 -2.81 4.20
C LEU A 91 1.01 -4.03 3.54
N GLN A 92 1.31 -5.22 4.06
CA GLN A 92 0.59 -6.42 3.65
C GLN A 92 -0.74 -6.44 4.38
N VAL A 93 -1.85 -6.27 3.67
CA VAL A 93 -3.18 -6.35 4.29
C VAL A 93 -3.41 -7.79 4.78
N PRO A 94 -3.80 -7.98 6.06
CA PRO A 94 -4.08 -9.30 6.62
C PRO A 94 -5.14 -10.06 5.83
N SER A 95 -4.99 -11.39 5.76
CA SER A 95 -6.00 -12.26 5.12
C SER A 95 -7.36 -12.09 5.81
N GLY A 96 -8.43 -11.96 5.03
CA GLY A 96 -9.80 -11.79 5.55
C GLY A 96 -10.19 -10.35 5.91
N SER A 97 -9.27 -9.39 5.93
CA SER A 97 -9.59 -7.98 6.19
C SER A 97 -10.32 -7.33 5.01
N ASN A 98 -11.37 -6.55 5.29
CA ASN A 98 -12.06 -5.73 4.28
C ASN A 98 -12.16 -4.24 4.65
N ILE A 99 -11.82 -3.88 5.89
CA ILE A 99 -11.83 -2.50 6.38
C ILE A 99 -10.49 -2.21 7.07
N ALA A 100 -9.99 -1.00 6.91
CA ALA A 100 -8.89 -0.47 7.71
C ALA A 100 -9.33 0.81 8.43
N ALA A 101 -8.94 0.94 9.68
CA ALA A 101 -9.07 2.15 10.49
C ALA A 101 -7.70 2.83 10.58
N PHE A 102 -7.59 4.05 10.07
CA PHE A 102 -6.38 4.86 10.17
C PHE A 102 -6.59 6.01 11.15
N LYS A 103 -5.60 6.22 12.02
CA LYS A 103 -5.61 7.27 13.03
C LYS A 103 -4.30 8.03 13.00
N ILE A 104 -4.37 9.36 13.07
CA ILE A 104 -3.18 10.23 13.17
C ILE A 104 -3.40 11.31 14.22
N THR A 105 -2.39 11.54 15.04
CA THR A 105 -2.37 12.55 16.11
C THR A 105 -1.23 13.54 15.87
N ASN A 106 -1.52 14.82 15.99
CA ASN A 106 -0.53 15.89 16.02
C ASN A 106 -0.10 16.15 17.46
N HIS A 107 1.20 16.02 17.75
CA HIS A 107 1.77 16.22 19.09
C HIS A 107 2.40 17.59 19.29
N SER A 108 2.43 18.44 18.25
CA SER A 108 2.93 19.81 18.37
C SER A 108 1.99 20.68 19.20
N SER A 109 2.56 21.61 19.97
CA SER A 109 1.83 22.46 20.93
C SER A 109 0.97 23.55 20.29
N ASP A 110 1.51 24.22 19.26
CA ASP A 110 0.90 25.44 18.71
C ASP A 110 0.81 25.43 17.18
N ILE A 111 1.21 24.33 16.54
CA ILE A 111 1.31 24.23 15.09
C ILE A 111 0.18 23.36 14.56
N SER A 112 -0.70 23.96 13.76
CA SER A 112 -1.64 23.22 12.93
C SER A 112 -0.99 22.70 11.65
N ALA A 113 -1.46 21.56 11.15
CA ALA A 113 -0.97 20.96 9.94
C ALA A 113 -2.06 20.59 8.94
N GLN A 114 -1.77 20.83 7.67
CA GLN A 114 -2.47 20.20 6.56
C GLN A 114 -1.65 19.01 6.06
N ILE A 115 -2.31 17.85 6.00
CA ILE A 115 -1.73 16.60 5.51
C ILE A 115 -2.67 16.02 4.45
N ASN A 116 -2.14 15.67 3.29
CA ASN A 116 -2.83 14.86 2.30
C ASN A 116 -2.57 13.38 2.63
N LEU A 117 -3.66 12.65 2.86
CA LEU A 117 -3.67 11.20 2.99
C LEU A 117 -4.03 10.62 1.62
N HIS A 118 -3.17 9.77 1.07
CA HIS A 118 -3.42 9.05 -0.18
C HIS A 118 -3.09 7.58 0.00
N PHE A 119 -4.12 6.74 0.11
CA PHE A 119 -3.97 5.32 0.36
C PHE A 119 -4.43 4.55 -0.87
N ILE A 120 -3.62 3.61 -1.35
CA ILE A 120 -3.83 2.96 -2.65
C ILE A 120 -3.63 1.45 -2.54
N GLN A 121 -4.51 0.69 -3.19
CA GLN A 121 -4.28 -0.71 -3.53
C GLN A 121 -4.40 -0.91 -5.03
N LEU A 122 -3.49 -1.68 -5.62
CA LEU A 122 -3.55 -2.00 -7.04
C LEU A 122 -4.36 -3.28 -7.28
N GLU A 123 -5.32 -3.19 -8.19
CA GLU A 123 -6.12 -4.30 -8.68
C GLU A 123 -5.74 -4.65 -10.13
N PRO A 124 -5.61 -5.95 -10.47
CA PRO A 124 -5.33 -6.39 -11.84
C PRO A 124 -6.36 -5.85 -12.83
N GLY A 125 -5.88 -5.18 -13.87
CA GLY A 125 -6.73 -4.65 -14.95
C GLY A 125 -7.65 -3.49 -14.55
N ARG A 126 -7.47 -2.90 -13.36
CA ARG A 126 -8.29 -1.79 -12.86
C ARG A 126 -7.45 -0.56 -12.56
N SER A 127 -8.04 0.62 -12.75
CA SER A 127 -7.40 1.87 -12.36
C SER A 127 -7.31 1.98 -10.85
N PHE A 128 -6.18 2.44 -10.34
CA PHE A 128 -5.99 2.71 -8.90
C PHE A 128 -7.04 3.67 -8.32
N ARG A 129 -7.64 4.52 -9.16
CA ARG A 129 -8.67 5.50 -8.75
C ARG A 129 -9.95 4.84 -8.22
N LEU A 130 -10.18 3.57 -8.53
CA LEU A 130 -11.34 2.84 -8.04
C LEU A 130 -11.16 2.34 -6.60
N THR A 131 -9.92 2.28 -6.14
CA THR A 131 -9.50 1.69 -4.86
C THR A 131 -8.68 2.65 -4.01
N GLU A 132 -8.62 3.92 -4.41
CA GLU A 132 -7.92 4.95 -3.65
C GLU A 132 -8.80 5.55 -2.56
N PHE A 133 -8.17 5.86 -1.44
CA PHE A 133 -8.70 6.77 -0.45
C PHE A 133 -7.83 8.02 -0.46
N GLU A 134 -8.39 9.15 -0.89
CA GLU A 134 -7.72 10.44 -0.83
C GLU A 134 -8.47 11.39 0.11
N LYS A 135 -7.74 12.02 1.03
CA LYS A 135 -8.31 13.04 1.91
C LYS A 135 -7.28 14.07 2.37
N LEU A 136 -7.56 15.34 2.11
CA LEU A 136 -6.85 16.45 2.74
C LEU A 136 -7.43 16.71 4.13
N ILE A 137 -6.62 16.56 5.17
CA ILE A 137 -7.02 16.80 6.56
C ILE A 137 -6.31 18.03 7.14
N ARG A 138 -6.96 18.65 8.12
CA ARG A 138 -6.37 19.68 8.99
C ARG A 138 -6.29 19.12 10.41
N LEU A 139 -5.07 19.05 10.94
CA LEU A 139 -4.77 18.68 12.31
C LEU A 139 -4.44 19.92 13.10
N SER A 140 -5.32 20.32 14.01
CA SER A 140 -5.01 21.30 15.05
C SER A 140 -3.94 20.74 16.02
N PRO A 141 -3.30 21.59 16.84
CA PRO A 141 -2.38 21.13 17.87
C PRO A 141 -3.06 20.13 18.82
N HIS A 142 -2.37 19.06 19.21
CA HIS A 142 -2.90 17.97 20.06
C HIS A 142 -4.18 17.27 19.56
N SER A 143 -4.58 17.52 18.31
CA SER A 143 -5.78 16.91 17.75
C SER A 143 -5.48 15.55 17.12
N THR A 144 -6.51 14.72 17.11
CA THR A 144 -6.48 13.40 16.47
C THR A 144 -7.53 13.36 15.37
N PHE A 145 -7.14 12.84 14.21
CA PHE A 145 -8.04 12.50 13.12
C PHE A 145 -8.11 10.99 12.96
N GLN A 146 -9.29 10.47 12.65
CA GLN A 146 -9.53 9.06 12.36
C GLN A 146 -10.42 8.91 11.13
N CYS A 147 -10.11 7.92 10.29
CA CYS A 147 -10.95 7.51 9.18
C CYS A 147 -10.98 5.99 9.03
N TYR A 148 -12.01 5.53 8.32
CA TYR A 148 -12.16 4.15 7.89
C TYR A 148 -12.22 4.11 6.37
N PHE A 149 -11.64 3.08 5.78
CA PHE A 149 -11.68 2.88 4.33
C PHE A 149 -11.66 1.38 4.02
N ASN A 150 -12.20 1.04 2.86
CA ASN A 150 -12.22 -0.35 2.40
C ASN A 150 -10.81 -0.78 1.99
N VAL A 151 -10.46 -2.01 2.33
CA VAL A 151 -9.23 -2.66 1.89
C VAL A 151 -9.52 -4.03 1.31
N GLN A 152 -8.56 -4.54 0.56
CA GLN A 152 -8.56 -5.89 0.03
C GLN A 152 -7.45 -6.69 0.67
N ASP A 153 -7.83 -7.87 1.17
CA ASP A 153 -6.89 -8.82 1.72
C ASP A 153 -5.91 -9.32 0.65
N LYS A 154 -4.78 -9.88 1.10
CA LYS A 154 -3.75 -10.48 0.21
C LYS A 154 -3.20 -9.53 -0.85
N ARG A 155 -3.33 -8.22 -0.64
CA ARG A 155 -2.76 -7.17 -1.46
C ARG A 155 -1.91 -6.22 -0.61
N THR A 156 -0.97 -5.55 -1.27
CA THR A 156 -0.22 -4.47 -0.67
C THR A 156 -1.07 -3.20 -0.64
N LEU A 157 -1.09 -2.54 0.51
CA LEU A 157 -1.59 -1.18 0.71
C LEU A 157 -0.42 -0.21 0.72
N GLU A 158 -0.42 0.76 -0.19
CA GLU A 158 0.44 1.94 -0.10
C GLU A 158 -0.26 2.97 0.80
N LEU A 159 0.34 3.28 1.95
CA LEU A 159 -0.12 4.29 2.90
C LEU A 159 0.77 5.53 2.74
N CYS A 160 0.33 6.51 1.93
CA CYS A 160 1.08 7.74 1.69
C CYS A 160 0.49 8.91 2.49
N LEU A 161 1.34 9.59 3.25
CA LEU A 161 1.04 10.81 3.96
C LEU A 161 1.98 11.90 3.46
N ALA A 162 1.42 13.01 3.00
CA ALA A 162 2.19 14.13 2.48
C ALA A 162 1.84 15.42 3.24
N ARG A 163 2.84 16.06 3.83
CA ARG A 163 2.66 17.38 4.43
C ARG A 163 2.46 18.43 3.33
N TRP A 164 1.46 19.29 3.50
CA TRP A 164 1.19 20.36 2.54
C TRP A 164 2.44 21.24 2.32
N TRP A 165 2.79 21.46 1.06
CA TRP A 165 4.06 22.04 0.63
C TRP A 165 4.30 23.45 1.17
N SER A 166 3.26 24.27 1.32
CA SER A 166 3.40 25.67 1.76
C SER A 166 3.48 25.83 3.29
N SER A 167 3.47 24.73 4.05
CA SER A 167 3.57 24.77 5.51
C SER A 167 5.02 24.74 5.96
N LEU A 168 5.54 25.89 6.41
CA LEU A 168 6.95 26.05 6.79
C LEU A 168 7.32 25.39 8.13
N SER A 169 6.33 25.13 8.98
CA SER A 169 6.53 24.56 10.32
C SER A 169 6.65 23.04 10.29
N ILE A 170 7.58 22.53 11.09
CA ILE A 170 7.75 21.11 11.38
C ILE A 170 6.68 20.70 12.38
N ILE A 171 6.10 19.50 12.19
CA ILE A 171 5.20 18.89 13.17
C ILE A 171 5.70 17.51 13.57
N ASP A 172 5.36 17.12 14.79
CA ASP A 172 5.57 15.77 15.29
C ASP A 172 4.23 15.05 15.38
N THR A 173 4.17 13.85 14.83
CA THR A 173 2.94 13.07 14.73
C THR A 173 3.17 11.63 15.15
N SER A 174 2.10 10.98 15.56
CA SER A 174 2.04 9.52 15.56
C SER A 174 0.82 9.09 14.78
N TYR A 175 0.91 7.94 14.11
CA TYR A 175 -0.24 7.37 13.43
C TYR A 175 -0.24 5.86 13.52
N SER A 176 -1.42 5.28 13.43
CA SER A 176 -1.62 3.85 13.45
C SER A 176 -2.63 3.44 12.38
N ILE A 177 -2.55 2.18 12.01
CA ILE A 177 -3.53 1.52 11.16
C ILE A 177 -3.92 0.19 11.79
N GLU A 178 -5.22 -0.06 11.85
CA GLU A 178 -5.82 -1.29 12.35
C GLU A 178 -6.68 -1.90 11.24
N PHE A 179 -6.62 -3.22 11.10
CA PHE A 179 -7.36 -3.97 10.10
C PHE A 179 -8.53 -4.69 10.74
N HIS A 180 -9.69 -4.64 10.08
CA HIS A 180 -10.95 -5.19 10.54
C HIS A 180 -11.61 -6.03 9.45
N SER A 181 -12.45 -6.97 9.86
CA SER A 181 -13.28 -7.76 8.95
C SER A 181 -14.74 -7.76 9.39
N ILE A 182 -15.60 -7.37 8.46
CA ILE A 182 -17.05 -7.51 8.55
C ILE A 182 -17.57 -7.81 7.15
N LEU A 183 -17.89 -9.07 6.90
CA LEU A 183 -18.34 -9.56 5.61
C LEU A 183 -19.74 -10.14 5.71
N ILE A 184 -20.49 -9.99 4.63
CA ILE A 184 -21.83 -10.53 4.51
C ILE A 184 -21.74 -11.84 3.72
N THR A 185 -22.32 -12.91 4.26
CA THR A 185 -22.43 -14.23 3.61
C THR A 185 -23.89 -14.54 3.31
N PRO A 186 -24.23 -15.11 2.13
CA PRO A 186 -23.33 -15.67 1.10
C PRO A 186 -22.77 -14.67 0.08
N SER A 187 -23.23 -13.42 0.08
CA SER A 187 -22.81 -12.40 -0.88
C SER A 187 -22.43 -11.08 -0.20
N PHE A 188 -21.47 -10.37 -0.79
CA PHE A 188 -21.05 -9.03 -0.35
C PHE A 188 -22.11 -7.94 -0.53
N SER A 189 -23.23 -8.26 -1.17
CA SER A 189 -24.39 -7.39 -1.35
C SER A 189 -25.65 -8.09 -0.86
N ILE A 190 -26.56 -7.31 -0.26
CA ILE A 190 -27.89 -7.77 0.14
C ILE A 190 -28.87 -7.40 -0.98
N HIS A 191 -29.68 -8.37 -1.44
CA HIS A 191 -30.61 -8.18 -2.55
C HIS A 191 -32.03 -8.56 -2.14
N LEU A 192 -32.74 -7.61 -1.52
CA LEU A 192 -34.13 -7.82 -1.13
C LEU A 192 -35.06 -7.68 -2.34
N ARG A 193 -35.68 -8.79 -2.77
CA ARG A 193 -36.73 -8.74 -3.79
C ARG A 193 -38.06 -8.33 -3.17
N SER A 194 -38.88 -7.58 -3.91
CA SER A 194 -40.20 -7.15 -3.43
C SER A 194 -41.17 -8.30 -3.11
N SER A 195 -40.95 -9.48 -3.67
CA SER A 195 -41.71 -10.70 -3.36
C SER A 195 -41.21 -11.46 -2.12
N GLN A 196 -40.11 -11.01 -1.50
CA GLN A 196 -39.56 -11.59 -0.28
C GLN A 196 -39.93 -10.72 0.92
N SER A 197 -40.53 -11.33 1.95
CA SER A 197 -40.86 -10.64 3.20
C SER A 197 -39.63 -10.39 4.08
N TYR A 198 -38.62 -11.27 4.00
CA TYR A 198 -37.34 -11.14 4.69
C TYR A 198 -36.23 -11.83 3.90
N GLU A 199 -34.98 -11.42 4.18
CA GLU A 199 -33.76 -12.06 3.68
C GLU A 199 -32.82 -12.29 4.88
N ARG A 200 -32.25 -13.49 4.96
CA ARG A 200 -31.28 -13.83 6.01
C ARG A 200 -29.88 -13.66 5.44
N PHE A 201 -29.02 -13.01 6.19
CA PHE A 201 -27.59 -12.92 5.92
C PHE A 201 -26.81 -13.14 7.21
N ILE A 202 -25.56 -13.56 7.07
CA ILE A 202 -24.63 -13.77 8.19
C ILE A 202 -23.57 -12.69 8.13
N LEU A 203 -23.26 -12.08 9.27
CA LEU A 203 -22.12 -11.20 9.43
C LEU A 203 -20.94 -12.02 9.96
N GLU A 204 -19.88 -12.11 9.17
CA GLU A 204 -18.68 -12.85 9.50
C GLU A 204 -17.49 -11.90 9.72
N ASN A 205 -16.75 -12.14 10.79
CA ASN A 205 -15.41 -11.61 10.96
C ASN A 205 -14.42 -12.67 10.47
N ARG A 206 -13.70 -12.40 9.37
CA ARG A 206 -12.72 -13.34 8.80
C ARG A 206 -11.28 -13.07 9.23
N LEU A 207 -11.04 -12.12 10.13
CA LEU A 207 -9.74 -11.99 10.78
C LEU A 207 -9.59 -13.14 11.79
N ASN A 208 -8.45 -13.83 11.74
CA ASN A 208 -8.15 -14.98 12.60
C ASN A 208 -9.02 -16.22 12.37
N ASN A 209 -9.45 -16.54 11.14
CA ASN A 209 -10.09 -17.84 10.86
C ASN A 209 -9.14 -19.03 11.15
N THR A 210 -8.99 -19.39 12.42
CA THR A 210 -9.25 -20.74 12.93
C THR A 210 -10.78 -20.88 12.93
N TYR A 211 -11.31 -21.81 12.14
CA TYR A 211 -12.75 -22.12 12.09
C TYR A 211 -13.25 -22.50 13.48
N GLU A 212 -14.02 -21.64 14.17
CA GLU A 212 -14.90 -22.05 15.28
C GLU A 212 -16.24 -21.28 15.28
N ASP A 213 -17.28 -22.10 15.18
CA ASP A 213 -18.70 -22.00 15.55
C ASP A 213 -19.64 -20.94 14.97
N ASP A 214 -20.61 -21.46 14.20
CA ASP A 214 -21.85 -20.84 13.79
C ASP A 214 -22.65 -20.34 15.01
N ILE A 215 -22.85 -19.03 15.11
CA ILE A 215 -23.84 -18.46 16.04
C ILE A 215 -25.16 -18.31 15.29
N SER A 216 -26.08 -19.25 15.52
CA SER A 216 -27.49 -19.09 15.20
C SER A 216 -28.17 -18.22 16.25
N ILE A 217 -28.78 -17.11 15.84
CA ILE A 217 -29.73 -16.36 16.66
C ILE A 217 -31.13 -16.80 16.24
N GLU A 218 -31.89 -17.36 17.18
CA GLU A 218 -33.33 -17.68 17.05
C GLU A 218 -34.19 -16.43 16.83
#